data_AF-A0A497KD89-F1
#
_entry.id   AF-A0A497KD89-F1
#
_cell.length_a   1.000
_cell.length_b   1.000
_cell.length_c   1.000
_cell.angle_alpha   90.00
_cell.angle_beta   90.00
_cell.angle_gamma   90.00
#
_symmetry.space_group_name_H-M   'P 1'
#
loop_
_entity.id
_entity.type
_entity.pdbx_description
1 polymer ?
#
loop_
_entity_poly.entity_id
_entity_poly.type
_entity_poly.pdbx_seq_one_letter_code
_entity_poly.pdbx_strand_id
1 'polypeptide(L)'
;MSLLDETKRLLRYYKIIPKKRLGQNFLVDEEILHKMVCYASVSSSDTVLEVGAGFGFLTERLAENAGRVIAVEIDDRLVKALKKRLKTYGNITILHGDVMKISVPHFNKVVSTPPYSISSPLQFWLLNR
;
A
#
# COMPACT_ATOMS: atom_id res chain seq x y z
N MET A 1 12.21 -4.41 16.84
CA MET A 1 13.01 -3.77 15.77
C MET A 1 12.15 -2.68 15.17
N SER A 2 12.68 -1.48 14.93
CA SER A 2 11.85 -0.38 14.39
C SER A 2 11.49 -0.62 12.92
N LEU A 3 10.39 -0.02 12.45
CA LEU A 3 10.06 -0.04 11.01
C LEU A 3 11.14 0.64 10.16
N LEU A 4 11.88 1.61 10.72
CA LEU A 4 13.00 2.24 10.04
C LEU A 4 14.13 1.22 9.79
N ASP A 5 14.49 0.43 10.81
CA ASP A 5 15.51 -0.61 10.66
C ASP A 5 15.06 -1.69 9.69
N GLU A 6 13.78 -2.06 9.74
CA GLU A 6 13.22 -3.01 8.80
C GLU A 6 13.24 -2.48 7.37
N THR A 7 12.83 -1.23 7.16
CA THR A 7 12.86 -0.57 5.85
C THR A 7 14.29 -0.57 5.30
N LYS A 8 15.28 -0.17 6.11
CA LYS A 8 16.70 -0.21 5.71
C LYS A 8 17.15 -1.63 5.33
N ARG A 9 16.73 -2.64 6.09
CA ARG A 9 17.04 -4.06 5.80
C ARG A 9 16.41 -4.50 4.49
N LEU A 10 15.14 -4.19 4.25
CA LEU A 10 14.41 -4.56 3.04
C LEU A 10 14.99 -3.87 1.79
N LEU A 11 15.32 -2.58 1.88
CA LEU A 11 15.99 -1.84 0.82
C LEU A 11 17.30 -2.52 0.40
N ARG A 12 18.14 -2.91 1.38
CA ARG A 12 19.39 -3.65 1.11
C ARG A 12 19.14 -5.02 0.49
N TYR A 13 18.23 -5.80 1.07
CA TYR A 13 17.95 -7.17 0.63
C TYR A 13 17.41 -7.23 -0.80
N TYR A 14 16.48 -6.34 -1.16
CA TYR A 14 15.90 -6.28 -2.50
C TYR A 14 16.69 -5.40 -3.48
N LYS A 15 17.82 -4.82 -3.04
CA LYS A 15 18.64 -3.88 -3.83
C LYS A 15 17.79 -2.74 -4.42
N ILE A 16 16.92 -2.17 -3.58
CA ILE A 16 16.04 -1.06 -3.93
C ILE A 16 16.72 0.24 -3.48
N ILE A 17 16.87 1.16 -4.43
CA ILE A 17 17.25 2.54 -4.16
C ILE A 17 15.99 3.38 -4.37
N PRO A 18 15.47 4.07 -3.34
CA PRO A 18 14.25 4.87 -3.47
C PRO A 18 14.38 5.88 -4.62
N LYS A 19 13.42 5.84 -5.55
CA LYS A 19 13.41 6.66 -6.75
C LYS A 19 12.68 7.96 -6.47
N LYS A 20 13.42 9.09 -6.40
CA LYS A 20 12.82 10.44 -6.26
C LYS A 20 11.73 10.72 -7.31
N ARG A 21 11.94 10.30 -8.56
CA ARG A 21 10.95 10.49 -9.65
C ARG A 21 9.61 9.80 -9.39
N LEU A 22 9.60 8.73 -8.59
CA LEU A 22 8.39 7.99 -8.23
C LEU A 22 7.84 8.43 -6.88
N GLY A 23 8.40 9.48 -6.25
CA GLY A 23 7.96 9.97 -4.94
C GLY A 23 8.03 8.93 -3.82
N GLN A 24 8.90 7.92 -3.93
CA GLN A 24 9.00 6.82 -2.97
C GLN A 24 9.47 7.33 -1.60
N ASN A 25 8.53 7.46 -0.68
CA ASN A 25 8.74 7.70 0.73
C ASN A 25 8.02 6.58 1.49
N PHE A 26 8.68 5.96 2.46
CA PHE A 26 8.11 4.84 3.20
C PHE A 26 7.72 5.32 4.59
N LEU A 27 6.46 5.09 4.98
CA LEU A 27 6.01 5.34 6.34
C LEU A 27 6.65 4.33 7.30
N VAL A 28 7.42 4.84 8.26
CA VAL A 28 8.20 4.05 9.23
C VAL A 28 7.78 4.34 10.68
N ASP A 29 6.58 4.88 10.85
CA ASP A 29 6.00 5.21 12.14
C ASP A 29 4.79 4.31 12.40
N GLU A 30 4.92 3.45 13.42
CA GLU A 30 3.91 2.48 13.82
C GLU A 30 2.62 3.15 14.33
N GLU A 31 2.77 4.25 15.07
CA GLU A 31 1.63 4.94 15.68
C GLU A 31 0.80 5.64 14.59
N ILE A 32 1.45 6.24 13.60
CA ILE A 32 0.76 6.83 12.45
C ILE A 32 0.03 5.74 11.65
N LEU A 33 0.65 4.60 11.38
CA LEU A 33 0.00 3.49 10.69
C LEU A 33 -1.25 3.01 11.45
N HIS A 34 -1.15 2.84 12.76
CA HIS A 34 -2.29 2.47 13.60
C HIS A 34 -3.40 3.51 13.55
N LYS A 35 -3.06 4.80 13.73
CA LYS A 35 -4.02 5.92 13.64
C LYS A 35 -4.72 5.97 12.28
N MET A 36 -4.01 5.73 11.18
CA MET A 36 -4.62 5.68 9.84
C MET A 36 -5.70 4.60 9.73
N VAL A 37 -5.41 3.38 10.20
CA VAL A 37 -6.38 2.28 10.19
C VAL A 37 -7.58 2.60 11.08
N CYS A 38 -7.35 3.15 12.28
CA CYS A 38 -8.41 3.56 13.20
C CYS A 38 -9.30 4.67 12.62
N TYR A 39 -8.72 5.75 12.08
CA TYR A 39 -9.47 6.85 11.50
C TYR A 39 -10.25 6.46 10.25
N ALA A 40 -9.76 5.48 9.49
CA ALA A 40 -10.49 4.92 8.37
C ALA A 40 -11.68 4.05 8.80
N SER A 41 -11.79 3.70 10.09
CA SER A 41 -12.85 2.84 10.66
C SER A 41 -13.04 1.59 9.81
N VAL A 42 -11.94 0.91 9.50
CA VAL A 42 -11.92 -0.28 8.63
C VAL A 42 -12.61 -1.43 9.35
N SER A 43 -13.45 -2.17 8.62
CA SER A 43 -14.20 -3.31 9.15
C SER A 43 -14.22 -4.48 8.15
N SER A 44 -14.69 -5.64 8.60
CA SER A 44 -14.72 -6.87 7.80
C SER A 44 -15.66 -6.82 6.59
N SER A 45 -16.55 -5.82 6.50
CA SER A 45 -17.37 -5.56 5.32
C SER A 45 -16.66 -4.71 4.26
N ASP A 46 -15.49 -4.14 4.59
CA ASP A 46 -14.76 -3.27 3.69
C ASP A 46 -13.87 -4.04 2.72
N THR A 47 -13.90 -3.61 1.46
CA THR A 47 -12.85 -3.87 0.47
C THR A 47 -12.04 -2.59 0.31
N VAL A 48 -10.82 -2.59 0.85
CA VAL A 48 -9.94 -1.42 0.92
C VAL A 48 -8.98 -1.41 -0.26
N LEU A 49 -8.93 -0.29 -0.99
CA LEU A 49 -7.88 0.00 -1.95
C LEU A 49 -6.71 0.72 -1.27
N GLU A 50 -5.50 0.20 -1.46
CA GLU A 50 -4.25 0.86 -1.11
C GLU A 50 -3.42 1.13 -2.38
N VAL A 51 -3.12 2.41 -2.64
CA VAL A 51 -2.31 2.87 -3.76
C VAL A 51 -0.90 3.20 -3.28
N GLY A 52 0.11 2.60 -3.91
CA GLY A 52 1.51 2.77 -3.54
C GLY A 52 1.85 1.98 -2.28
N ALA A 53 1.53 0.68 -2.28
CA ALA A 53 1.64 -0.18 -1.10
C ALA A 53 3.08 -0.33 -0.55
N GLY A 54 4.10 -0.02 -1.35
CA GLY A 54 5.48 0.04 -0.85
C GLY A 54 5.98 -1.33 -0.36
N PHE A 55 6.43 -1.40 0.90
CA PHE A 55 6.80 -2.66 1.55
C PHE A 55 5.63 -3.36 2.26
N GLY A 56 4.43 -2.79 2.22
CA GLY A 56 3.21 -3.39 2.72
C GLY A 56 2.97 -3.22 4.21
N PHE A 57 3.60 -2.24 4.87
CA PHE A 57 3.37 -1.97 6.30
C PHE A 57 1.91 -1.57 6.56
N LEU A 58 1.35 -0.68 5.76
CA LEU A 58 -0.06 -0.31 5.85
C LEU A 58 -0.96 -1.45 5.37
N THR A 59 -0.62 -2.12 4.26
CA THR A 59 -1.38 -3.27 3.73
C THR A 59 -1.62 -4.35 4.78
N GLU A 60 -0.57 -4.70 5.53
CA GLU A 60 -0.60 -5.72 6.58
C GLU A 60 -1.64 -5.37 7.66
N ARG A 61 -1.61 -4.13 8.16
CA ARG A 61 -2.50 -3.64 9.23
C ARG A 61 -3.95 -3.45 8.74
N LEU A 62 -4.12 -3.07 7.48
CA LEU A 62 -5.45 -3.03 6.86
C LEU A 62 -6.05 -4.44 6.75
N ALA A 63 -5.25 -5.43 6.39
CA ALA A 63 -5.70 -6.81 6.21
C ALA A 63 -6.11 -7.50 7.50
N GLU A 64 -5.66 -7.01 8.66
CA GLU A 64 -6.10 -7.50 9.97
C GLU A 64 -7.57 -7.16 10.27
N ASN A 65 -8.11 -6.11 9.63
CA ASN A 65 -9.46 -5.59 9.93
C ASN A 65 -10.41 -5.65 8.72
N ALA A 66 -9.89 -5.52 7.50
CA ALA A 66 -10.67 -5.49 6.27
C ALA A 66 -11.10 -6.89 5.80
N GLY A 67 -12.28 -6.98 5.19
CA GLY A 67 -12.71 -8.20 4.49
C GLY A 67 -11.81 -8.51 3.29
N ARG A 68 -11.32 -7.47 2.60
CA ARG A 68 -10.37 -7.59 1.49
C ARG A 68 -9.49 -6.33 1.38
N VAL A 69 -8.22 -6.51 1.02
CA VAL A 69 -7.31 -5.41 0.66
C VAL A 69 -6.82 -5.59 -0.76
N ILE A 70 -6.90 -4.54 -1.57
CA ILE A 70 -6.36 -4.45 -2.92
C ILE A 70 -5.16 -3.51 -2.86
N ALA A 71 -3.95 -4.07 -2.91
CA ALA A 71 -2.71 -3.32 -2.89
C ALA A 71 -2.20 -3.12 -4.32
N VAL A 72 -2.05 -1.86 -4.74
CA VAL A 72 -1.50 -1.49 -6.05
C VAL A 72 -0.10 -0.94 -5.87
N GLU A 73 0.86 -1.48 -6.62
CA GLU A 73 2.25 -1.00 -6.64
C GLU A 73 2.80 -1.01 -8.07
N ILE A 74 3.56 0.03 -8.41
CA ILE A 74 4.11 0.24 -9.75
C ILE A 74 5.56 -0.28 -9.88
N ASP A 75 6.31 -0.35 -8.78
CA ASP A 75 7.69 -0.81 -8.78
C ASP A 75 7.75 -2.35 -8.65
N ASP A 76 8.32 -2.98 -9.68
CA ASP A 76 8.47 -4.43 -9.81
C ASP A 76 9.17 -5.09 -8.59
N ARG A 77 10.17 -4.41 -8.02
CA ARG A 77 10.94 -4.92 -6.88
C ARG A 77 10.14 -4.82 -5.59
N LEU A 78 9.33 -3.78 -5.43
CA LEU A 78 8.41 -3.65 -4.30
C LEU A 78 7.27 -4.66 -4.39
N VAL A 79 6.71 -4.90 -5.58
CA VAL A 79 5.73 -5.98 -5.80
C VAL A 79 6.29 -7.33 -5.39
N LYS A 80 7.54 -7.64 -5.74
CA LYS A 80 8.21 -8.89 -5.31
C LYS A 80 8.33 -8.96 -3.79
N ALA A 81 8.68 -7.85 -3.14
CA ALA A 81 8.78 -7.78 -1.68
C ALA A 81 7.41 -7.96 -1.01
N LEU A 82 6.37 -7.27 -1.48
CA LEU A 82 4.99 -7.37 -1.03
C LEU A 82 4.49 -8.80 -1.11
N LYS A 83 4.59 -9.44 -2.29
CA LYS A 83 4.14 -10.83 -2.50
C LYS A 83 4.84 -11.81 -1.57
N LYS A 84 6.13 -11.62 -1.29
CA LYS A 84 6.87 -12.49 -0.38
C LYS A 84 6.45 -12.29 1.07
N ARG A 85 6.32 -11.04 1.51
CA ARG A 85 6.00 -10.69 2.89
C ARG A 85 4.56 -11.05 3.26
N LEU A 86 3.61 -10.77 2.37
CA LEU A 86 2.18 -10.89 2.64
C LEU A 86 1.57 -12.21 2.14
N LYS A 87 2.42 -13.20 1.82
CA LYS A 87 2.00 -14.48 1.23
C LYS A 87 0.97 -15.24 2.09
N THR A 88 1.03 -15.07 3.41
CA THR A 88 0.17 -15.78 4.37
C THR A 88 -1.22 -15.18 4.49
N TYR A 89 -1.45 -13.98 3.96
CA TYR A 89 -2.74 -13.31 4.03
C TYR A 89 -3.65 -13.78 2.89
N GLY A 90 -4.78 -14.38 3.24
CA GLY A 90 -5.77 -14.87 2.27
C GLY A 90 -6.67 -13.78 1.67
N ASN A 91 -6.72 -12.60 2.29
CA ASN A 91 -7.60 -11.49 1.93
C ASN A 91 -6.88 -10.34 1.19
N ILE A 92 -5.61 -10.51 0.78
CA ILE A 92 -4.83 -9.49 0.08
C ILE A 92 -4.71 -9.83 -1.41
N THR A 93 -5.10 -8.89 -2.27
CA THR A 93 -4.87 -8.94 -3.72
C THR A 93 -3.80 -7.92 -4.09
N ILE A 94 -2.67 -8.36 -4.65
CA ILE A 94 -1.58 -7.47 -5.10
C ILE A 94 -1.68 -7.28 -6.62
N LEU A 95 -1.88 -6.05 -7.06
CA LEU A 95 -1.89 -5.65 -8.46
C LEU A 95 -0.60 -4.89 -8.81
N HIS A 96 0.08 -5.33 -9.87
CA HIS A 96 1.26 -4.65 -10.39
C HIS A 96 0.88 -3.71 -11.52
N GLY A 97 1.08 -2.41 -11.33
CA GLY A 97 0.88 -1.42 -12.38
C GLY A 97 0.52 -0.04 -11.86
N ASP A 98 0.30 0.86 -12.82
CA ASP A 98 -0.23 2.20 -12.55
C ASP A 98 -1.73 2.10 -12.27
N VAL A 99 -2.16 2.51 -11.07
CA VAL A 99 -3.56 2.46 -10.62
C VAL A 99 -4.52 3.13 -11.59
N MET A 100 -4.07 4.17 -12.29
CA MET A 100 -4.90 4.91 -13.24
C MET A 100 -5.05 4.21 -14.60
N LYS A 101 -4.25 3.18 -14.87
CA LYS A 101 -4.20 2.47 -16.16
C LYS A 101 -4.65 1.02 -16.09
N ILE A 102 -4.61 0.40 -14.92
CA ILE A 102 -5.02 -0.99 -14.75
C ILE A 102 -6.48 -1.09 -14.33
N SER A 103 -7.08 -2.26 -14.59
CA SER A 103 -8.40 -2.58 -14.02
C SER A 103 -8.26 -2.88 -12.54
N VAL A 104 -8.92 -2.08 -11.71
CA VAL A 104 -9.00 -2.27 -10.26
C VAL A 104 -10.37 -2.88 -9.93
N PRO A 105 -10.43 -4.03 -9.21
CA PRO A 105 -11.69 -4.60 -8.75
C PRO A 105 -12.49 -3.63 -7.87
N HIS A 106 -13.77 -3.93 -7.65
CA HIS A 106 -14.61 -3.11 -6.77
C HIS A 106 -13.99 -2.95 -5.38
N PHE A 107 -14.06 -1.72 -4.86
CA PHE A 107 -13.66 -1.33 -3.51
C PHE A 107 -14.67 -0.31 -2.99
N ASN A 108 -14.82 -0.22 -1.67
CA ASN A 108 -15.73 0.74 -1.02
C ASN A 108 -14.98 1.72 -0.09
N LYS A 109 -13.68 1.54 0.10
CA LYS A 109 -12.84 2.37 0.96
C LYS A 109 -11.44 2.51 0.38
N VAL A 110 -10.80 3.65 0.61
CA VAL A 110 -9.42 3.92 0.20
C VAL A 110 -8.61 4.37 1.41
N VAL A 111 -7.50 3.70 1.68
CA VAL A 111 -6.55 4.09 2.73
C VAL A 111 -5.16 3.92 2.15
N SER A 112 -4.38 5.00 2.03
CA SER A 112 -3.13 4.97 1.27
C SER A 112 -2.15 6.05 1.71
N THR A 113 -0.87 5.82 1.44
CA THR A 113 0.19 6.85 1.47
C THR A 113 0.77 7.02 0.06
N PRO A 114 -0.02 7.49 -0.92
CA PRO A 114 0.41 7.50 -2.31
C PRO A 114 1.58 8.48 -2.52
N PRO A 115 2.43 8.26 -3.53
CA PRO A 115 3.43 9.23 -3.92
C PRO A 115 2.83 10.62 -4.15
N TYR A 116 3.50 11.66 -3.66
CA TYR A 116 3.00 13.04 -3.73
C TYR A 116 2.65 13.47 -5.16
N SER A 117 3.45 13.05 -6.14
CA SER A 117 3.28 13.37 -7.56
C SER A 117 1.95 12.88 -8.17
N ILE A 118 1.28 11.91 -7.55
CA ILE A 118 0.00 11.38 -8.02
C ILE A 118 -1.16 11.70 -7.08
N SER A 119 -0.93 12.44 -6.00
CA SER A 119 -1.96 12.70 -4.97
C SER A 119 -3.23 13.35 -5.54
N SER A 120 -3.09 14.47 -6.27
CA SER A 120 -4.22 15.16 -6.91
C SER A 120 -4.82 14.35 -8.07
N PRO A 121 -4.05 13.81 -9.03
CA PRO A 121 -4.60 12.91 -10.07
C PRO A 121 -5.37 11.71 -9.50
N LEU A 122 -4.88 11.11 -8.41
CA LEU A 122 -5.55 10.00 -7.74
C LEU A 122 -6.90 10.44 -7.16
N GLN A 123 -6.98 11.60 -6.52
CA GLN A 123 -8.25 12.13 -6.01
C GLN A 123 -9.28 12.29 -7.14
N PHE A 124 -8.92 12.90 -8.26
CA PHE A 124 -9.82 13.02 -9.41
C PHE A 124 -10.18 11.66 -10.03
N TRP A 125 -9.23 10.72 -10.06
CA TRP A 125 -9.51 9.36 -10.52
C TRP A 125 -10.51 8.63 -9.62
N LEU A 126 -10.47 8.87 -8.31
CA LEU A 126 -11.41 8.31 -7.34
C LEU A 126 -12.81 8.94 -7.43
N LEU A 127 -12.91 10.25 -7.67
CA LEU A 127 -14.19 10.96 -7.76
C LEU A 127 -15.03 10.59 -8.99
N ASN A 128 -14.41 10.00 -10.03
CA ASN A 128 -15.08 9.59 -11.25
C ASN A 128 -15.53 8.11 -11.23
N ARG A 129 -15.64 7.50 -10.05
CA ARG A 129 -15.94 6.06 -9.87
C ARG A 129 -17.15 5.82 -8.98
#